data_AF-A0A4R8Z7Y6-F1
#
_entry.id   AF-A0A4R8Z7Y6-F1
#
_cell.length_a   1.000
_cell.length_b   1.000
_cell.length_c   1.000
_cell.angle_alpha   90.00
_cell.angle_beta   90.00
_cell.angle_gamma   90.00
#
_symmetry.space_group_name_H-M   'P 1'
#
loop_
_entity.id
_entity.type
_entity.pdbx_description
1 polymer ?
#
loop_
_entity_poly.entity_id
_entity_poly.type
_entity_poly.pdbx_seq_one_letter_code
_entity_poly.pdbx_strand_id
1 'polypeptide(L)'
;MTESQLITFWGKARAHIIVSQAAPTFLLTAVVGFLALGLATADPAVRIAAAGILLASGIFGALAQISAANEGLAVIADLRALEAPSALTQCIIAMAPWVNVVRYVTPAIFVIVYVAILASLFFSAPAMPFGR
;
A
#
# COMPACT_ATOMS: atom_id res chain seq x y z
N MET A 1 0.70 -21.62 21.37
CA MET A 1 0.67 -22.08 19.96
C MET A 1 2.00 -22.74 19.64
N THR A 2 2.02 -23.67 18.68
CA THR A 2 3.28 -24.27 18.23
C THR A 2 4.03 -23.33 17.28
N GLU A 3 5.34 -23.53 17.13
CA GLU A 3 6.16 -22.77 16.17
C GLU A 3 5.60 -22.85 14.75
N SER A 4 5.18 -24.04 14.30
CA SER A 4 4.58 -24.24 12.96
C SER A 4 3.28 -23.44 12.75
N GLN A 5 2.45 -23.33 13.79
CA GLN A 5 1.23 -22.49 13.73
C GLN A 5 1.58 -21.01 13.60
N LEU A 6 2.58 -20.54 14.36
CA LEU A 6 3.06 -19.16 14.28
C LEU A 6 3.64 -18.84 12.90
N ILE A 7 4.46 -19.72 12.34
CA ILE A 7 5.01 -19.58 10.98
C ILE A 7 3.88 -19.52 9.94
N THR A 8 2.83 -20.33 10.11
CA THR A 8 1.67 -20.31 9.21
C THR A 8 0.93 -18.98 9.28
N PHE A 9 0.71 -18.43 10.48
CA PHE A 9 0.06 -17.12 10.62
C PHE A 9 0.93 -15.97 10.11
N TRP A 10 2.24 -16.02 10.32
CA TRP A 10 3.18 -15.09 9.68
C TRP A 10 3.04 -15.12 8.16
N GLY A 11 2.99 -16.32 7.57
CA GLY A 11 2.78 -16.50 6.13
C GLY A 11 1.50 -15.84 5.63
N LYS A 12 0.39 -15.97 6.37
CA LYS A 12 -0.89 -15.33 6.04
C LYS A 12 -0.82 -13.80 6.14
N ALA A 13 -0.27 -13.28 7.24
CA ALA A 13 -0.09 -11.83 7.42
C ALA A 13 0.77 -11.23 6.30
N ARG A 14 1.89 -11.88 5.97
CA ARG A 14 2.76 -11.48 4.84
C ARG A 14 2.02 -11.53 3.50
N ALA A 15 1.20 -12.55 3.25
CA ALA A 15 0.41 -12.64 2.04
C ALA A 15 -0.62 -11.50 1.95
N HIS A 16 -1.33 -11.19 3.04
CA HIS A 16 -2.27 -10.07 3.10
C HIS A 16 -1.58 -8.72 2.85
N ILE A 17 -0.40 -8.49 3.43
CA ILE A 17 0.43 -7.32 3.14
C ILE A 17 0.68 -7.19 1.63
N ILE A 18 1.15 -8.25 0.98
CA ILE A 18 1.49 -8.23 -0.45
C ILE A 18 0.24 -7.99 -1.31
N VAL A 19 -0.84 -8.72 -1.04
CA VAL A 19 -2.09 -8.63 -1.80
C VAL A 19 -2.75 -7.25 -1.63
N SER A 20 -2.66 -6.64 -0.44
CA SER A 20 -3.22 -5.31 -0.19
C SER A 20 -2.67 -4.22 -1.12
N GLN A 21 -1.49 -4.43 -1.72
CA GLN A 21 -0.86 -3.48 -2.65
C GLN A 21 -1.39 -3.57 -4.08
N ALA A 22 -2.05 -4.67 -4.46
CA ALA A 22 -2.47 -4.89 -5.83
C ALA A 22 -3.49 -3.83 -6.28
N ALA A 23 -4.53 -3.58 -5.47
CA ALA A 23 -5.57 -2.61 -5.80
C ALA A 23 -5.03 -1.16 -5.84
N PRO A 24 -4.28 -0.65 -4.83
CA PRO A 24 -3.68 0.67 -4.90
C PRO A 24 -2.72 0.85 -6.08
N THR A 25 -1.86 -0.14 -6.37
CA THR A 25 -0.90 -0.05 -7.48
C THR A 25 -1.62 -0.01 -8.82
N PHE A 26 -2.64 -0.86 -9.00
CA PHE A 26 -3.47 -0.85 -10.20
C PHE A 26 -4.16 0.50 -10.38
N LEU A 27 -4.78 1.02 -9.33
CA LEU A 27 -5.53 2.28 -9.40
C LEU A 27 -4.62 3.48 -9.67
N LEU A 28 -3.46 3.57 -9.02
CA LEU A 28 -2.47 4.61 -9.30
C LEU A 28 -1.98 4.55 -10.76
N THR A 29 -1.67 3.35 -11.24
CA THR A 29 -1.25 3.14 -12.65
C THR A 29 -2.36 3.54 -13.62
N ALA A 30 -3.60 3.14 -13.35
CA ALA A 30 -4.75 3.49 -14.18
C ALA A 30 -4.98 5.00 -14.22
N VAL A 31 -4.92 5.69 -13.08
CA VAL A 31 -5.11 7.15 -13.01
C VAL A 31 -3.99 7.89 -13.75
N VAL A 32 -2.74 7.44 -13.66
CA VAL A 32 -1.64 8.00 -14.46
C VAL A 32 -1.88 7.79 -15.96
N GLY A 33 -2.36 6.61 -16.37
CA GLY A 33 -2.78 6.36 -17.75
C GLY A 33 -3.92 7.28 -18.21
N PHE A 34 -4.94 7.47 -17.37
CA PHE A 34 -6.06 8.37 -17.69
C PHE A 34 -5.63 9.84 -17.74
N LEU A 35 -4.67 10.27 -16.93
CA LEU A 35 -4.05 11.59 -17.07
C LEU A 35 -3.43 11.79 -18.46
N ALA A 36 -2.72 10.78 -18.98
CA ALA A 36 -2.18 10.82 -20.34
C ALA A 36 -3.27 10.83 -21.43
N LEU A 37 -4.47 10.31 -21.14
CA LEU A 37 -5.64 10.31 -22.03
C LEU A 37 -6.55 11.54 -21.86
N GLY A 38 -6.15 12.55 -21.08
CA GLY A 38 -6.88 13.82 -20.95
C GLY A 38 -7.80 13.92 -19.73
N LEU A 39 -7.62 13.09 -18.70
CA LEU A 39 -8.39 13.20 -17.44
C LEU A 39 -8.26 14.60 -16.80
N ALA A 40 -7.12 15.27 -16.95
CA ALA A 40 -6.90 16.62 -16.41
C ALA A 40 -7.81 17.69 -17.05
N THR A 41 -8.28 17.46 -18.28
CA THR A 41 -9.18 18.36 -19.02
C THR A 41 -10.64 17.86 -19.04
N ALA A 42 -10.94 16.77 -18.34
CA ALA A 42 -12.30 16.25 -18.22
C ALA A 42 -13.20 17.19 -17.41
N ASP A 43 -14.52 16.91 -17.45
CA ASP A 43 -15.51 17.60 -16.66
C ASP A 43 -15.09 17.64 -15.16
N PRO A 44 -15.28 18.77 -14.45
CA PRO A 44 -14.91 18.90 -13.05
C PRO A 44 -15.47 17.79 -12.15
N ALA A 45 -16.70 17.32 -12.40
CA ALA A 45 -17.29 16.22 -11.65
C ALA A 45 -16.52 14.90 -11.84
N VAL A 46 -16.00 14.64 -13.05
CA VAL A 46 -15.18 13.45 -13.34
C VAL A 46 -13.83 13.52 -12.62
N ARG A 47 -13.19 14.69 -12.61
CA ARG A 47 -11.91 14.90 -11.89
C ARG A 47 -12.07 14.73 -10.38
N ILE A 48 -13.16 15.26 -9.81
CA ILE A 48 -13.50 15.08 -8.40
C ILE A 48 -13.80 13.61 -8.10
N ALA A 49 -14.56 12.93 -8.96
CA ALA A 49 -14.86 11.51 -8.80
C ALA A 49 -13.57 10.65 -8.83
N ALA A 50 -12.66 10.90 -9.78
CA ALA A 50 -11.38 10.21 -9.85
C ALA A 50 -10.52 10.44 -8.58
N ALA A 51 -10.45 11.68 -8.10
CA ALA A 51 -9.77 12.03 -6.85
C ALA A 51 -10.40 11.33 -5.64
N GLY A 52 -11.74 11.26 -5.58
CA GLY A 52 -12.48 10.60 -4.51
C GLY A 52 -12.32 9.08 -4.50
N ILE A 53 -12.37 8.44 -5.66
CA ILE A 53 -12.11 7.00 -5.82
C ILE A 53 -10.69 6.67 -5.35
N LEU A 54 -9.70 7.45 -5.79
CA LEU A 54 -8.30 7.25 -5.40
C LEU A 54 -8.10 7.40 -3.89
N LEU A 55 -8.73 8.40 -3.27
CA LEU A 55 -8.68 8.61 -1.83
C LEU A 55 -9.33 7.44 -1.06
N ALA A 56 -10.55 7.05 -1.44
CA ALA A 56 -11.27 5.97 -0.77
C ALA A 56 -10.49 4.65 -0.85
N SER A 57 -10.01 4.28 -2.03
CA SER A 57 -9.20 3.07 -2.23
C SER A 57 -7.87 3.13 -1.47
N GLY A 58 -7.23 4.30 -1.40
CA GLY A 58 -6.02 4.52 -0.61
C GLY A 58 -6.22 4.27 0.88
N ILE A 59 -7.31 4.80 1.45
CA ILE A 59 -7.67 4.60 2.86
C ILE A 59 -7.91 3.11 3.14
N PHE A 60 -8.72 2.43 2.32
CA PHE A 60 -8.97 1.00 2.48
C PHE A 60 -7.68 0.17 2.38
N GLY A 61 -6.81 0.47 1.42
CA GLY A 61 -5.51 -0.20 1.26
C GLY A 61 -4.60 -0.01 2.48
N ALA A 62 -4.49 1.22 2.97
CA ALA A 62 -3.68 1.53 4.15
C ALA A 62 -4.19 0.82 5.41
N LEU A 63 -5.50 0.80 5.65
CA LEU A 63 -6.09 0.11 6.80
C LEU A 63 -5.83 -1.40 6.75
N ALA A 64 -6.02 -2.03 5.59
CA ALA A 64 -5.75 -3.46 5.41
C ALA A 64 -4.27 -3.79 5.66
N GLN A 65 -3.37 -2.97 5.13
CA GLN A 65 -1.93 -3.13 5.30
C GLN A 65 -1.48 -2.93 6.75
N ILE A 66 -2.00 -1.92 7.44
CA ILE A 66 -1.69 -1.65 8.85
C ILE A 66 -2.21 -2.80 9.73
N SER A 67 -3.42 -3.31 9.48
CA SER A 67 -3.96 -4.47 10.22
C SER A 67 -3.06 -5.70 10.06
N ALA A 68 -2.75 -6.07 8.82
CA ALA A 68 -1.90 -7.23 8.54
C ALA A 68 -0.47 -7.07 9.11
N ALA A 69 0.06 -5.85 9.12
CA ALA A 69 1.34 -5.55 9.76
C ALA A 69 1.28 -5.69 11.28
N ASN A 70 0.20 -5.25 11.93
CA ASN A 70 0.00 -5.43 13.38
C ASN A 70 -0.09 -6.90 13.76
N GLU A 71 -0.89 -7.67 13.02
CA GLU A 71 -1.00 -9.12 13.19
C GLU A 71 0.36 -9.81 13.00
N GLY A 72 1.11 -9.43 11.96
CA GLY A 72 2.47 -9.95 11.72
C GLY A 72 3.46 -9.63 12.85
N LEU A 73 3.40 -8.42 13.42
CA LEU A 73 4.23 -8.04 14.56
C LEU A 73 3.87 -8.80 15.84
N ALA A 74 2.59 -9.06 16.07
CA ALA A 74 2.13 -9.89 17.19
C ALA A 74 2.65 -11.33 17.05
N VAL A 75 2.56 -11.92 15.86
CA VAL A 75 3.15 -13.25 15.57
C VAL A 75 4.66 -13.26 15.81
N ILE A 76 5.38 -12.20 15.40
CA ILE A 76 6.82 -12.10 15.67
C ILE A 76 7.11 -12.01 17.18
N ALA A 77 6.28 -11.30 17.94
CA ALA A 77 6.43 -11.24 19.39
C ALA A 77 6.29 -12.62 20.04
N ASP A 78 5.30 -13.40 19.62
CA ASP A 78 5.10 -14.78 20.09
C ASP A 78 6.27 -15.70 19.68
N LEU A 79 6.80 -15.54 18.46
CA LEU A 79 7.97 -16.28 17.99
C LEU A 79 9.23 -15.98 18.82
N ARG A 80 9.40 -14.75 19.31
CA ARG A 80 10.51 -14.37 20.21
C ARG A 80 10.43 -15.03 21.58
N ALA A 81 9.24 -15.44 22.01
CA ALA A 81 9.02 -16.06 23.31
C ALA A 81 9.29 -17.58 23.31
N LEU A 82 9.63 -18.18 22.16
CA LEU A 82 9.98 -19.59 22.08
C LEU A 82 11.34 -19.87 22.72
N GLU A 83 11.45 -20.94 23.52
CA GLU A 83 12.70 -21.33 24.20
C GLU A 83 13.80 -21.76 23.23
N ALA A 84 13.43 -22.43 22.13
CA ALA A 84 14.36 -22.96 21.14
C ALA A 84 13.89 -22.65 19.70
N PRO A 85 14.02 -21.39 19.23
CA PRO A 85 13.54 -21.00 17.91
C PRO A 85 14.39 -21.60 16.80
N SER A 86 13.74 -22.14 15.77
CA SER A 86 14.42 -22.60 14.55
C SER A 86 15.12 -21.45 13.81
N ALA A 87 16.04 -21.78 12.90
CA ALA A 87 16.69 -20.79 12.05
C ALA A 87 15.71 -19.96 11.21
N LEU A 88 14.60 -20.57 10.74
CA LEU A 88 13.54 -19.88 10.03
C LEU A 88 12.86 -18.85 10.95
N THR A 89 12.55 -19.24 12.18
CA THR A 89 11.97 -18.33 13.18
C THR A 89 12.88 -17.14 13.45
N GLN A 90 14.19 -17.37 13.58
CA GLN A 90 15.15 -16.26 13.75
C GLN A 90 15.16 -15.29 12.56
N CYS A 91 15.05 -15.81 11.33
CA CYS A 91 14.92 -14.98 10.13
C CYS A 91 13.63 -14.15 10.16
N ILE A 92 12.49 -14.75 10.52
CA ILE A 92 11.20 -14.04 10.65
C ILE A 92 11.28 -12.95 11.71
N ILE A 93 11.89 -13.24 12.86
CA ILE A 93 12.09 -12.27 13.94
C ILE A 93 12.90 -11.06 13.48
N ALA A 94 13.95 -11.29 12.68
CA ALA A 94 14.79 -10.24 12.11
C ALA A 94 14.02 -9.33 11.12
N MET A 95 12.88 -9.78 10.59
CA MET A 95 12.04 -8.98 9.68
C MET A 95 11.18 -7.94 10.39
N ALA A 96 11.08 -7.93 11.72
CA ALA A 96 10.21 -7.00 12.46
C ALA A 96 10.38 -5.51 12.08
N PRO A 97 11.59 -4.96 11.91
CA PRO A 97 11.75 -3.56 11.51
C PRO A 97 11.16 -3.28 10.13
N TRP A 98 11.26 -4.24 9.20
CA TRP A 98 10.73 -4.11 7.84
C TRP A 98 9.20 -4.16 7.79
N VAL A 99 8.56 -4.84 8.74
CA VAL A 99 7.09 -4.78 8.88
C VAL A 99 6.63 -3.36 9.21
N ASN A 100 7.40 -2.62 10.01
CA ASN A 100 7.09 -1.20 10.28
C ASN A 100 7.30 -0.30 9.05
N VAL A 101 8.27 -0.62 8.17
CA VAL A 101 8.44 0.09 6.89
C VAL A 101 7.16 -0.03 6.07
N VAL A 102 6.64 -1.25 5.91
CA VAL A 102 5.37 -1.50 5.22
C VAL A 102 4.21 -0.80 5.94
N ARG A 103 4.16 -0.82 7.26
CA ARG A 103 3.06 -0.23 8.05
C ARG A 103 2.95 1.29 7.91
N TYR A 104 4.08 2.00 7.77
CA TYR A 104 4.11 3.46 7.84
C TYR A 104 4.63 4.14 6.56
N VAL A 105 5.72 3.63 6.00
CA VAL A 105 6.40 4.26 4.86
C VAL A 105 5.56 4.09 3.59
N THR A 106 5.00 2.91 3.36
CA THR A 106 4.19 2.67 2.16
C THR A 106 2.92 3.53 2.12
N PRO A 107 2.11 3.65 3.20
CA PRO A 107 1.02 4.62 3.23
C PRO A 107 1.47 6.09 3.06
N ALA A 108 2.62 6.46 3.64
CA ALA A 108 3.16 7.82 3.47
C ALA A 108 3.51 8.12 2.01
N ILE A 109 4.15 7.18 1.30
CA ILE A 109 4.42 7.29 -0.13
C ILE A 109 3.11 7.41 -0.91
N PHE A 110 2.09 6.62 -0.57
CA PHE A 110 0.78 6.73 -1.21
C PHE A 110 0.19 8.14 -1.09
N VAL A 111 0.27 8.76 0.09
CA VAL A 111 -0.20 10.15 0.30
C VAL A 111 0.57 11.13 -0.57
N ILE A 112 1.89 11.00 -0.67
CA ILE A 112 2.72 11.85 -1.53
C ILE A 112 2.28 11.73 -3.00
N VAL A 113 2.10 10.51 -3.49
CA VAL A 113 1.65 10.27 -4.87
C VAL A 113 0.24 10.78 -5.09
N TYR A 114 -0.66 10.60 -4.11
CA TYR A 114 -2.02 11.14 -4.16
C TYR A 114 -2.01 12.67 -4.31
N VAL A 115 -1.20 13.38 -3.53
CA VAL A 115 -1.07 14.85 -3.63
C VAL A 115 -0.51 15.26 -5.00
N ALA A 116 0.49 14.55 -5.53
CA ALA A 116 1.03 14.82 -6.86
C ALA A 116 -0.03 14.62 -7.97
N ILE A 117 -0.87 13.59 -7.85
CA ILE A 117 -2.00 13.36 -8.75
C ILE A 117 -3.04 14.47 -8.62
N LEU A 118 -3.38 14.92 -7.41
CA LEU A 118 -4.29 16.07 -7.23
C LEU A 118 -3.74 17.32 -7.89
N ALA A 119 -2.44 17.59 -7.73
CA ALA A 119 -1.81 18.71 -8.40
C ALA A 119 -1.91 18.61 -9.93
N SER A 120 -1.71 17.40 -10.46
CA SER A 120 -1.86 17.13 -11.89
C SER A 120 -3.30 17.26 -12.37
N LEU A 121 -4.26 16.85 -11.53
CA LEU A 121 -5.67 16.93 -11.84
C LEU A 121 -6.19 18.35 -11.81
N PHE A 122 -5.72 19.22 -10.90
CA PHE A 122 -6.38 20.52 -10.64
C PHE A 122 -5.53 21.75 -10.95
N PHE A 123 -4.21 21.64 -11.00
CA PHE A 123 -3.30 22.78 -11.17
C PHE A 123 -2.41 22.69 -12.41
N SER A 124 -2.34 21.55 -13.09
CA SER A 124 -1.63 21.47 -14.37
C SER A 124 -2.35 22.28 -15.44
N ALA A 125 -1.62 23.22 -16.05
CA ALA A 125 -2.03 23.90 -17.27
C ALA A 125 -2.31 22.87 -18.39
N PRO A 126 -3.17 23.17 -19.38
CA PRO A 126 -3.38 22.27 -20.51
C PRO A 126 -2.02 21.88 -21.10
N ALA A 127 -1.81 20.58 -21.29
CA ALA A 127 -0.60 20.09 -21.93
C ALA A 127 -0.46 20.82 -23.27
N MET A 128 0.64 21.54 -23.45
CA MET A 128 1.01 22.02 -24.78
C MET A 128 1.04 20.79 -25.70
N PRO A 129 0.38 20.82 -26.86
CA PRO A 129 0.28 19.66 -27.73
C PRO A 129 1.68 19.20 -28.07
N PHE A 130 2.03 17.99 -27.64
CA PHE A 130 3.21 17.32 -28.13
C PHE A 130 2.96 16.97 -29.60
N GLY A 131 3.60 17.73 -30.49
CA GLY A 131 3.68 17.42 -31.91
C GLY A 131 2.69 18.21 -32.78
N ARG A 132 3.29 18.92 -33.75
CA ARG A 132 2.65 19.28 -35.02
C ARG A 132 2.25 18.03 -35.79
#